data_AF-A0A4R4MHW3-F1
#
_entry.id   AF-A0A4R4MHW3-F1
#
_cell.length_a   1.000
_cell.length_b   1.000
_cell.length_c   1.000
_cell.angle_alpha   90.00
_cell.angle_beta   90.00
_cell.angle_gamma   90.00
#
_symmetry.space_group_name_H-M   'P 1'
#
loop_
_entity.id
_entity.type
_entity.pdbx_description
1 polymer ?
#
loop_
_entity_poly.entity_id
_entity_poly.type
_entity_poly.pdbx_seq_one_letter_code
_entity_poly.pdbx_strand_id
1 'polypeptide(L)'
;MRKAARKAGQGSSTWHRFHYAVGVFLIAYGGTGLLSAVLMWGDRQDEVEGYFGALPATAVLILVKVIEAALTASAAAALVLRRDVLLVPPMVGWMAGFAMFAVLDVFTGGWGGLVEHLLYLAAFVVLLFLSYGLSAKAQLAGAAEDEDDGSSGGGRQLTRTQEFALQAINRAAALTGPRPRPGRPA
;
A
#
# COMPACT_ATOMS: atom_id res chain seq x y z
N MET A 1 22.70 6.65 30.09
CA MET A 1 22.20 5.90 28.92
C MET A 1 20.67 6.04 28.70
N ARG A 2 20.06 7.23 28.88
CA ARG A 2 18.59 7.43 28.75
C ARG A 2 18.14 8.35 27.58
N LYS A 3 19.06 8.82 26.74
CA LYS A 3 18.74 9.74 25.61
C LYS A 3 18.63 9.06 24.24
N ALA A 4 19.03 7.80 24.09
CA ALA A 4 19.00 7.09 22.81
C ALA A 4 17.63 6.45 22.46
N ALA A 5 16.71 6.32 23.43
CA ALA A 5 15.43 5.65 23.22
C ALA A 5 14.31 6.56 22.66
N ARG A 6 14.57 7.86 22.43
CA ARG A 6 13.56 8.82 21.97
C ARG A 6 13.63 9.18 20.48
N LYS A 7 14.47 8.49 19.70
CA LYS A 7 14.71 8.82 18.29
C LYS A 7 14.30 7.71 17.30
N ALA A 8 13.33 6.88 17.69
CA ALA A 8 12.65 5.91 16.80
C ALA A 8 11.17 6.29 16.55
N GLY A 9 10.74 7.50 16.92
CA GLY A 9 9.34 7.93 16.91
C GLY A 9 9.02 9.10 15.97
N GLN A 10 9.95 9.53 15.12
CA GLN A 10 9.68 10.46 14.01
C GLN A 10 9.77 9.70 12.69
N GLY A 11 9.07 8.56 12.60
CA GLY A 11 8.60 8.11 11.30
C GLY A 11 7.49 9.07 10.89
N SER A 12 7.54 9.58 9.67
CA SER A 12 6.37 10.18 9.02
C SER A 12 5.15 9.31 9.36
N SER A 13 4.04 9.93 9.76
CA SER A 13 2.81 9.19 10.03
C SER A 13 2.44 8.43 8.76
N THR A 14 2.70 7.11 8.71
CA THR A 14 2.36 6.27 7.55
C THR A 14 0.84 6.21 7.33
N TRP A 15 0.07 6.63 8.33
CA TRP A 15 -1.37 6.65 8.31
C TRP A 15 -1.95 7.91 7.66
N HIS A 16 -2.23 7.82 6.36
CA HIS A 16 -2.93 8.86 5.60
C HIS A 16 -4.46 8.77 5.70
N ARG A 17 -5.19 9.89 5.51
CA ARG A 17 -6.67 9.96 5.59
C ARG A 17 -7.40 8.96 4.68
N PHE A 18 -6.81 8.59 3.54
CA PHE A 18 -7.42 7.63 2.61
C PHE A 18 -7.49 6.20 3.20
N HIS A 19 -6.63 5.85 4.16
CA HIS A 19 -6.69 4.56 4.83
C HIS A 19 -7.99 4.35 5.60
N TYR A 20 -8.66 5.42 6.07
CA TYR A 20 -9.98 5.31 6.68
C TYR A 20 -11.03 4.88 5.66
N ALA A 21 -11.10 5.56 4.51
CA ALA A 21 -12.06 5.21 3.47
C ALA A 21 -11.83 3.80 2.94
N VAL A 22 -10.57 3.43 2.65
CA VAL A 22 -10.18 2.10 2.19
C VAL A 22 -10.50 1.05 3.26
N GLY A 23 -10.13 1.27 4.52
CA GLY A 23 -10.39 0.32 5.59
C GLY A 23 -11.88 0.12 5.87
N VAL A 24 -12.68 1.20 5.87
CA VAL A 24 -14.15 1.10 6.02
C VAL A 24 -14.76 0.34 4.86
N PHE A 25 -14.32 0.61 3.63
CA PHE A 25 -14.75 -0.16 2.46
C PHE A 25 -14.43 -1.65 2.61
N LEU A 26 -13.20 -2.01 2.99
CA LEU A 26 -12.80 -3.41 3.17
C LEU A 26 -13.62 -4.13 4.26
N ILE A 27 -13.95 -3.43 5.35
CA ILE A 27 -14.79 -3.98 6.42
C ILE A 27 -16.22 -4.18 5.93
N ALA A 28 -16.79 -3.20 5.24
CA ALA A 28 -18.15 -3.30 4.69
C ALA A 28 -18.24 -4.39 3.62
N TYR A 29 -17.26 -4.47 2.72
CA TYR A 29 -17.17 -5.48 1.68
C TYR A 29 -17.04 -6.88 2.28
N GLY A 30 -16.06 -7.10 3.15
CA GLY A 30 -15.86 -8.39 3.82
C GLY A 30 -17.03 -8.78 4.71
N GLY A 31 -17.60 -7.83 5.47
CA GLY A 31 -18.79 -8.04 6.30
C GLY A 31 -20.02 -8.42 5.48
N THR A 32 -20.22 -7.81 4.31
CA THR A 32 -21.29 -8.19 3.38
C THR A 32 -21.07 -9.59 2.83
N GLY A 33 -19.83 -9.94 2.46
CA GLY A 33 -19.49 -11.30 2.02
C GLY A 33 -19.77 -12.37 3.07
N LEU A 34 -19.43 -12.10 4.33
CA LEU A 34 -19.73 -12.98 5.47
C LEU A 34 -21.24 -13.08 5.74
N LEU A 35 -21.95 -11.95 5.72
CA LEU A 35 -23.40 -11.92 5.91
C LEU A 35 -24.12 -12.70 4.80
N SER A 36 -23.75 -12.47 3.54
CA SER A 36 -24.28 -13.20 2.39
C SER A 36 -23.99 -14.69 2.49
N ALA A 37 -22.83 -15.11 3.01
CA ALA A 37 -22.55 -16.53 3.23
C ALA A 37 -23.52 -17.15 4.25
N VAL A 38 -23.88 -16.44 5.32
CA VAL A 38 -24.86 -16.92 6.30
C VAL A 38 -26.26 -17.00 5.69
N LEU A 39 -26.65 -16.01 4.90
CA LEU A 39 -28.00 -15.91 4.31
C LEU A 39 -28.21 -16.84 3.11
N MET A 40 -27.16 -17.08 2.33
CA MET A 40 -27.21 -17.78 1.04
C MET A 40 -26.27 -19.00 1.03
N TRP A 41 -26.13 -19.68 2.18
CA TRP A 41 -25.15 -20.75 2.35
C TRP A 41 -25.29 -21.87 1.30
N GLY A 42 -26.53 -22.27 0.98
CA GLY A 42 -26.83 -23.29 -0.03
C GLY A 42 -26.31 -22.91 -1.42
N ASP A 43 -26.68 -21.73 -1.92
CA ASP A 43 -26.20 -21.21 -3.21
C ASP A 43 -24.67 -21.16 -3.28
N ARG A 44 -24.00 -20.84 -2.17
CA ARG A 44 -22.52 -20.84 -2.09
C ARG A 44 -21.93 -22.23 -2.07
N GLN A 45 -22.62 -23.21 -1.50
CA GLN A 45 -22.18 -24.61 -1.59
C GLN A 45 -22.28 -25.11 -3.03
N ASP A 46 -23.40 -24.84 -3.71
CA ASP A 46 -23.61 -25.22 -5.11
C ASP A 46 -22.55 -24.59 -6.04
N GLU A 47 -22.22 -23.31 -5.80
CA GLU A 47 -21.15 -22.61 -6.52
C GLU A 47 -19.78 -23.28 -6.32
N VAL A 48 -19.43 -23.64 -5.08
CA VAL A 48 -18.17 -24.32 -4.76
C VAL A 48 -18.12 -25.72 -5.37
N GLU A 49 -19.23 -26.46 -5.38
CA GLU A 49 -19.33 -27.76 -6.06
C GLU A 49 -19.08 -27.62 -7.57
N GLY A 50 -19.65 -26.58 -8.19
CA GLY A 50 -19.44 -26.28 -9.61
C GLY A 50 -17.96 -26.05 -9.97
N TYR A 51 -17.20 -25.36 -9.12
CA TYR A 51 -15.78 -25.09 -9.36
C TYR A 51 -14.86 -26.25 -9.00
N PHE A 52 -15.14 -26.97 -7.91
CA PHE A 52 -14.17 -27.88 -7.30
C PHE A 52 -14.52 -29.36 -7.37
N GLY A 53 -15.77 -29.73 -7.70
CA GLY A 53 -16.29 -31.06 -8.08
C GLY A 53 -15.98 -32.25 -7.13
N ALA A 54 -14.71 -32.55 -6.92
CA ALA A 54 -14.21 -33.64 -6.09
C ALA A 54 -13.89 -33.24 -4.65
N LEU A 55 -13.82 -31.94 -4.33
CA LEU A 55 -13.52 -31.48 -2.97
C LEU A 55 -14.80 -31.36 -2.12
N PRO A 56 -14.74 -31.61 -0.80
CA PRO A 56 -15.88 -31.42 0.09
C PRO A 56 -16.26 -29.93 0.15
N ALA A 57 -17.32 -29.53 -0.55
CA ALA A 57 -17.70 -28.13 -0.74
C ALA A 57 -17.88 -27.38 0.58
N THR A 58 -18.51 -28.00 1.58
CA THR A 58 -18.64 -27.41 2.92
C THR A 58 -17.28 -27.09 3.55
N ALA A 59 -16.30 -27.99 3.45
CA ALA A 59 -14.98 -27.79 4.06
C ALA A 59 -14.22 -26.67 3.35
N VAL A 60 -14.28 -26.63 2.02
CA VAL A 60 -13.71 -25.55 1.20
C VAL A 60 -14.37 -24.21 1.56
N LEU A 61 -15.71 -24.17 1.63
CA LEU A 61 -16.45 -22.95 1.95
C LEU A 61 -16.12 -22.45 3.36
N ILE A 62 -16.05 -23.33 4.36
CA ILE A 62 -15.61 -22.96 5.72
C ILE A 62 -14.21 -22.35 5.69
N LEU A 63 -13.25 -22.98 5.00
CA LEU A 63 -11.88 -22.48 4.88
C LEU A 63 -11.87 -21.08 4.25
N VAL A 64 -12.59 -20.89 3.16
CA VAL A 64 -12.72 -19.59 2.49
C VAL A 64 -13.28 -18.54 3.45
N LYS A 65 -14.34 -18.86 4.21
CA LYS A 65 -14.95 -17.91 5.16
C LYS A 65 -14.06 -17.60 6.36
N VAL A 66 -13.24 -18.55 6.82
CA VAL A 66 -12.21 -18.28 7.82
C VAL A 66 -11.17 -17.29 7.28
N ILE A 67 -10.74 -17.45 6.04
CA ILE A 67 -9.81 -16.51 5.38
C ILE A 67 -10.47 -15.13 5.24
N GLU A 68 -11.69 -15.05 4.70
CA GLU A 68 -12.42 -13.78 4.56
C GLU A 68 -12.61 -13.06 5.90
N ALA A 69 -12.94 -13.81 6.97
CA ALA A 69 -13.05 -13.27 8.31
C ALA A 69 -11.71 -12.73 8.82
N ALA A 70 -10.61 -13.45 8.60
CA ALA A 70 -9.27 -13.00 8.96
C ALA A 70 -8.85 -11.72 8.20
N LEU A 71 -9.15 -11.63 6.90
CA LEU A 71 -8.90 -10.42 6.10
C LEU A 71 -9.71 -9.24 6.62
N THR A 72 -11.00 -9.45 6.90
CA THR A 72 -11.90 -8.43 7.45
C THR A 72 -11.44 -7.95 8.83
N ALA A 73 -11.04 -8.88 9.70
CA ALA A 73 -10.49 -8.57 11.01
C ALA A 73 -9.17 -7.81 10.91
N SER A 74 -8.30 -8.14 9.94
CA SER A 74 -7.06 -7.41 9.69
C SER A 74 -7.34 -5.97 9.27
N ALA A 75 -8.35 -5.73 8.41
CA ALA A 75 -8.75 -4.38 8.03
C ALA A 75 -9.27 -3.58 9.23
N ALA A 76 -10.09 -4.19 10.08
CA ALA A 76 -10.57 -3.58 11.31
C ALA A 76 -9.43 -3.26 12.28
N ALA A 77 -8.50 -4.20 12.49
CA ALA A 77 -7.31 -4.01 13.31
C ALA A 77 -6.43 -2.88 12.76
N ALA A 78 -6.30 -2.77 11.44
CA ALA A 78 -5.56 -1.68 10.83
C ALA A 78 -6.14 -0.30 11.17
N LEU A 79 -7.47 -0.14 11.12
CA LEU A 79 -8.13 1.11 11.48
C LEU A 79 -8.00 1.45 12.97
N VAL A 80 -8.21 0.46 13.84
CA VAL A 80 -8.15 0.63 15.31
C VAL A 80 -6.72 0.97 15.75
N LEU A 81 -5.74 0.24 15.23
CA LEU A 81 -4.33 0.40 15.60
C LEU A 81 -3.61 1.48 14.76
N ARG A 82 -4.29 2.04 13.76
CA ARG A 82 -3.75 3.01 12.79
C ARG A 82 -2.42 2.55 12.18
N ARG A 83 -2.37 1.28 11.79
CA ARG A 83 -1.17 0.63 11.27
C ARG A 83 -1.40 0.20 9.83
N ASP A 84 -0.82 0.95 8.90
CA ASP A 84 -0.96 0.79 7.45
C ASP A 84 -0.57 -0.61 6.98
N VAL A 85 0.50 -1.19 7.54
CA VAL A 85 0.94 -2.56 7.18
C VAL A 85 -0.16 -3.62 7.35
N LEU A 86 -1.14 -3.40 8.23
CA LEU A 86 -2.26 -4.32 8.45
C LEU A 86 -3.37 -4.22 7.39
N LEU A 87 -3.31 -3.21 6.51
CA LEU A 87 -4.16 -3.13 5.30
C LEU A 87 -3.58 -3.92 4.13
N VAL A 88 -2.30 -4.31 4.17
CA VAL A 88 -1.70 -5.10 3.08
C VAL A 88 -2.35 -6.49 2.95
N PRO A 89 -2.52 -7.28 4.03
CA PRO A 89 -3.16 -8.59 3.94
C PRO A 89 -4.56 -8.57 3.30
N PRO A 90 -5.54 -7.73 3.74
CA PRO A 90 -6.84 -7.71 3.09
C PRO A 90 -6.75 -7.29 1.62
N MET A 91 -5.96 -6.26 1.29
CA MET A 91 -5.81 -5.80 -0.09
C MET A 91 -5.29 -6.91 -1.01
N VAL A 92 -4.19 -7.55 -0.65
CA VAL A 92 -3.58 -8.62 -1.45
C VAL A 92 -4.44 -9.88 -1.44
N GLY A 93 -5.03 -10.23 -0.30
CA GLY A 93 -5.87 -11.42 -0.14
C GLY A 93 -7.10 -11.40 -1.04
N TRP A 94 -7.81 -10.27 -1.08
CA TRP A 94 -8.96 -10.11 -1.97
C TRP A 94 -8.55 -10.15 -3.45
N MET A 95 -7.46 -9.46 -3.82
CA MET A 95 -6.92 -9.50 -5.18
C MET A 95 -6.55 -10.92 -5.62
N ALA A 96 -5.90 -11.70 -4.73
CA ALA A 96 -5.57 -13.09 -5.00
C ALA A 96 -6.82 -13.95 -5.21
N GLY A 97 -7.88 -13.73 -4.43
CA GLY A 97 -9.18 -14.37 -4.61
C GLY A 97 -9.78 -14.10 -6.00
N PHE A 98 -9.89 -12.82 -6.39
CA PHE A 98 -10.43 -12.47 -7.72
C PHE A 98 -9.57 -13.00 -8.87
N ALA A 99 -8.24 -12.96 -8.72
CA ALA A 99 -7.34 -13.52 -9.73
C ALA A 99 -7.53 -15.03 -9.86
N MET A 100 -7.69 -15.75 -8.75
CA MET A 100 -7.97 -17.18 -8.77
C MET A 100 -9.31 -17.49 -9.45
N PHE A 101 -10.39 -16.77 -9.10
CA PHE A 101 -11.69 -16.96 -9.74
C PHE A 101 -11.68 -16.62 -11.23
N ALA A 102 -11.01 -15.54 -11.64
CA ALA A 102 -10.84 -15.21 -13.05
C ALA A 102 -10.14 -16.34 -13.83
N VAL A 103 -9.14 -17.00 -13.24
CA VAL A 103 -8.50 -18.19 -13.84
C VAL A 103 -9.50 -19.34 -13.95
N LEU A 104 -10.29 -19.60 -12.91
CA LEU A 104 -11.32 -20.66 -12.93
C LEU A 104 -12.40 -20.39 -13.98
N ASP A 105 -12.81 -19.14 -14.17
CA ASP A 105 -13.83 -18.78 -15.17
C ASP A 105 -13.34 -19.03 -16.61
N VAL A 106 -12.05 -18.82 -16.87
CA VAL A 106 -11.45 -19.15 -18.18
C VAL A 106 -11.53 -20.67 -18.43
N PHE A 107 -11.24 -21.48 -17.41
CA PHE A 107 -11.29 -22.94 -17.54
C PHE A 107 -12.72 -23.50 -17.61
N THR A 108 -13.68 -22.85 -16.97
CA THR A 108 -15.09 -23.25 -16.95
C THR A 108 -15.91 -22.61 -18.08
N GLY A 109 -15.33 -21.68 -18.84
CA GLY A 109 -16.02 -20.95 -19.92
C GLY A 109 -17.00 -19.87 -19.42
N GLY A 110 -16.91 -19.49 -18.15
CA GLY A 110 -17.77 -18.52 -17.48
C GLY A 110 -17.45 -17.06 -17.80
N TRP A 111 -17.60 -16.64 -19.07
CA TRP A 111 -17.24 -15.28 -19.52
C TRP A 111 -17.92 -14.15 -18.72
N GLY A 112 -19.14 -14.38 -18.23
CA GLY A 112 -19.84 -13.41 -17.37
C GLY A 112 -19.13 -13.22 -16.02
N GLY A 113 -18.81 -14.33 -15.34
CA GLY A 113 -18.03 -14.31 -14.10
C GLY A 113 -16.64 -13.71 -14.31
N LEU A 114 -15.98 -14.03 -15.44
CA LEU A 114 -14.65 -13.50 -15.75
C LEU A 114 -14.64 -11.98 -15.77
N VAL A 115 -15.61 -11.36 -16.45
CA VAL A 115 -15.73 -9.90 -16.51
C VAL A 115 -15.94 -9.33 -15.11
N GLU A 116 -16.82 -9.94 -14.31
CA GLU A 116 -17.08 -9.51 -12.93
C GLU A 116 -15.81 -9.57 -12.07
N HIS A 117 -15.09 -10.70 -12.06
CA HIS A 117 -13.86 -10.85 -11.29
C HIS A 117 -12.74 -9.90 -11.75
N LEU A 118 -12.63 -9.62 -13.05
CA LEU A 118 -11.68 -8.64 -13.56
C LEU A 118 -12.04 -7.21 -13.14
N LEU A 119 -13.33 -6.86 -13.10
CA LEU A 119 -13.78 -5.56 -12.60
C LEU A 119 -13.49 -5.39 -11.12
N TYR A 120 -13.75 -6.41 -10.29
CA TYR A 120 -13.37 -6.37 -8.88
C TYR A 120 -11.87 -6.29 -8.68
N LEU A 121 -11.08 -7.07 -9.42
CA LEU A 121 -9.63 -7.00 -9.37
C LEU A 121 -9.13 -5.60 -9.71
N ALA A 122 -9.66 -4.98 -10.77
CA ALA A 122 -9.32 -3.61 -11.16
C ALA A 122 -9.70 -2.60 -10.06
N ALA A 123 -10.88 -2.72 -9.45
CA ALA A 123 -11.31 -1.87 -8.34
C ALA A 123 -10.34 -1.98 -7.14
N PHE A 124 -9.89 -3.17 -6.80
CA PHE A 124 -8.93 -3.39 -5.73
C PHE A 124 -7.53 -2.86 -6.07
N VAL A 125 -7.08 -2.95 -7.32
CA VAL A 125 -5.85 -2.30 -7.78
C VAL A 125 -5.95 -0.78 -7.62
N VAL A 126 -7.09 -0.19 -7.97
CA VAL A 126 -7.33 1.25 -7.77
C VAL A 126 -7.31 1.61 -6.28
N LEU A 127 -7.97 0.84 -5.42
CA LEU A 127 -7.93 1.02 -3.96
C LEU A 127 -6.50 0.94 -3.41
N LEU A 128 -5.68 0.01 -3.92
CA LEU A 128 -4.27 -0.11 -3.55
C LEU A 128 -3.50 1.14 -3.94
N PHE A 129 -3.72 1.63 -5.15
CA PHE A 129 -3.11 2.87 -5.64
C PHE A 129 -3.55 4.09 -4.84
N LEU A 130 -4.83 4.17 -4.44
CA LEU A 130 -5.33 5.26 -3.60
C LEU A 130 -4.73 5.22 -2.19
N SER A 131 -4.54 4.03 -1.63
CA SER A 131 -3.97 3.84 -0.29
C SER A 131 -2.47 4.11 -0.26
N TYR A 132 -1.71 3.61 -1.24
CA TYR A 132 -0.24 3.63 -1.23
C TYR A 132 0.39 4.48 -2.34
N GLY A 133 -0.19 4.52 -3.55
CA GLY A 133 0.35 5.26 -4.70
C GLY A 133 0.25 6.78 -4.57
N LEU A 134 -0.89 7.30 -4.08
CA LEU A 134 -1.04 8.72 -3.76
C LEU A 134 -0.20 9.14 -2.56
N SER A 135 -0.07 8.26 -1.56
CA SER A 135 0.79 8.48 -0.39
C SER A 135 2.26 8.61 -0.78
N ALA A 136 2.74 7.83 -1.76
CA ALA A 136 4.10 7.95 -2.29
C ALA A 136 4.34 9.27 -3.05
N LYS A 137 3.39 9.72 -3.87
CA LYS A 137 3.49 11.02 -4.57
C LYS A 137 3.47 12.21 -3.60
N ALA A 138 2.65 12.16 -2.56
CA ALA A 138 2.61 13.20 -1.53
C ALA A 138 3.91 13.25 -0.72
N GLN A 139 4.53 12.10 -0.42
CA GLN A 139 5.84 12.05 0.23
C GLN A 139 6.97 12.55 -0.67
N LEU A 140 6.93 12.26 -1.98
CA LEU A 140 7.90 12.78 -2.94
C LEU A 140 7.74 14.29 -3.18
N ALA A 141 6.51 14.80 -3.21
CA ALA A 141 6.25 16.24 -3.33
C ALA A 141 6.66 17.00 -2.07
N GLY A 142 6.35 16.48 -0.87
CA GLY A 142 6.78 17.10 0.39
C GLY A 142 8.29 17.03 0.61
N ALA A 143 8.97 15.96 0.16
CA ALA A 143 10.43 15.89 0.20
C ALA A 143 11.11 16.90 -0.76
N ALA A 144 10.47 17.22 -1.89
CA ALA A 144 10.93 18.26 -2.80
C ALA A 144 10.67 19.67 -2.25
N GLU A 145 9.55 19.89 -1.57
CA GLU A 145 9.26 21.15 -0.86
C GLU A 145 10.22 21.37 0.32
N ASP A 146 10.56 20.33 1.09
CA ASP A 146 11.57 20.40 2.17
C ASP A 146 13.00 20.67 1.65
N GLU A 147 13.29 20.40 0.38
CA GLU A 147 14.56 20.76 -0.27
C GLU A 147 14.56 22.21 -0.81
N ASP A 148 13.39 22.75 -1.16
CA ASP A 148 13.22 24.12 -1.69
C ASP A 148 12.98 25.17 -0.57
N ASP A 149 12.46 24.75 0.59
CA ASP A 149 12.32 25.60 1.77
C ASP A 149 13.70 25.72 2.48
N GLY A 150 14.51 26.65 1.98
CA GLY A 150 15.85 27.02 2.46
C GLY A 150 15.90 27.54 3.90
N SER A 151 15.43 26.77 4.87
CA SER A 151 15.53 27.05 6.30
C SER A 151 16.89 26.61 6.84
N SER A 152 17.82 27.54 6.78
CA SER A 152 19.01 27.58 7.63
C SER A 152 18.59 27.55 9.11
N GLY A 153 18.63 26.38 9.77
CA GLY A 153 18.30 26.35 11.20
C GLY A 153 18.08 24.98 11.82
N GLY A 154 19.11 24.13 11.87
CA GLY A 154 19.05 22.91 12.67
C GLY A 154 20.26 22.02 12.46
N GLY A 155 21.34 22.30 13.20
CA GLY A 155 22.63 21.62 13.10
C GLY A 155 22.54 20.09 13.17
N ARG A 156 22.37 19.46 12.01
CA ARG A 156 22.73 18.08 11.76
C ARG A 156 24.26 18.07 11.73
N GLN A 157 24.90 17.75 12.85
CA GLN A 157 26.34 17.53 12.89
C GLN A 157 26.66 16.48 11.82
N LEU A 158 27.21 16.96 10.71
CA LEU A 158 27.71 16.13 9.62
C LEU A 158 28.83 15.29 10.23
N THR A 159 28.84 13.99 9.93
CA THR A 159 29.96 13.17 10.38
C THR A 159 31.24 13.72 9.73
N ARG A 160 32.40 13.65 10.40
CA ARG A 160 33.66 14.23 9.87
C ARG A 160 33.95 13.82 8.42
N THR A 161 33.50 12.63 8.02
CA THR A 161 33.62 12.13 6.65
C THR A 161 32.74 12.90 5.64
N GLN A 162 31.54 13.31 6.04
CA GLN A 162 30.64 14.13 5.23
C GLN A 162 31.14 15.57 5.10
N GLU A 163 31.77 16.13 6.14
CA GLU A 163 32.44 17.43 6.07
C GLU A 163 33.60 17.41 5.07
N PHE A 164 34.39 16.33 5.06
CA PHE A 164 35.45 16.13 4.07
C PHE A 164 34.90 15.98 2.65
N ALA A 165 33.81 15.23 2.46
CA ALA A 165 33.18 15.06 1.16
C ALA A 165 32.63 16.40 0.62
N LEU A 166 31.99 17.20 1.47
CA LEU A 166 31.48 18.52 1.09
C LEU A 166 32.59 19.52 0.79
N GLN A 167 33.70 19.50 1.54
CA GLN A 167 34.88 20.31 1.20
C GLN A 167 35.50 19.89 -0.13
N ALA A 168 35.56 18.58 -0.43
CA ALA A 168 36.06 18.08 -1.70
C ALA A 168 35.19 18.52 -2.88
N ILE A 169 33.86 18.46 -2.74
CA ILE A 169 32.90 18.88 -3.76
C ILE A 169 32.96 20.40 -3.98
N ASN A 170 32.98 21.21 -2.92
CA ASN A 170 33.07 22.67 -3.04
C ASN A 170 34.40 23.10 -3.69
N ARG A 171 35.49 22.39 -3.41
CA ARG A 171 36.78 22.64 -4.06
C ARG A 171 36.78 22.25 -5.53
N ALA A 172 36.15 21.14 -5.90
CA ALA A 172 36.00 20.73 -7.29
C ALA A 172 35.12 21.70 -8.08
N ALA A 173 34.03 22.18 -7.49
CA ALA A 173 33.13 23.18 -8.06
C ALA A 173 33.83 24.53 -8.27
N ALA A 174 34.67 24.97 -7.33
CA ALA A 174 35.48 26.18 -7.49
C ALA A 174 36.51 26.07 -8.63
N LEU A 175 36.97 24.86 -8.96
CA LEU A 175 37.88 24.59 -10.07
C LEU A 175 37.18 24.42 -11.43
N THR A 176 35.88 24.12 -11.43
CA THR A 176 35.06 23.95 -12.65
C THR A 176 34.09 25.10 -12.91
N GLY A 177 34.05 26.10 -12.03
CA GLY A 177 33.27 27.32 -12.22
C GLY A 177 33.73 28.14 -13.43
N PRO A 178 32.83 28.93 -14.06
CA PRO A 178 33.14 29.66 -15.29
C PRO A 178 34.30 30.64 -15.09
N ARG A 179 35.35 30.51 -15.91
CA ARG A 179 36.52 31.42 -15.93
C ARG A 179 36.04 32.86 -16.18
N PRO A 180 36.50 33.87 -15.43
CA PRO A 180 36.16 35.26 -15.71
C PRO A 180 36.59 35.61 -17.13
N ARG A 181 35.63 36.04 -17.95
CA ARG A 181 35.90 36.50 -19.31
C ARG A 181 36.59 37.88 -19.21
N PRO A 182 37.80 38.06 -19.76
CA PRO A 182 38.45 39.36 -19.74
C PRO A 182 37.72 40.32 -20.71
N GLY A 183 37.12 41.39 -20.18
CA GLY A 183 36.62 42.53 -20.96
C GLY A 183 37.28 43.79 -20.39
N ARG A 184 38.36 44.27 -21.00
CA ARG A 184 38.49 45.22 -22.14
C ARG A 184 38.65 46.66 -21.58
N PRO A 185 39.81 47.32 -21.76
CA PRO A 185 40.05 48.66 -21.25
C PRO A 185 39.15 49.69 -21.95
N ALA A 186 38.86 50.75 -21.20
CA ALA A 186 38.05 51.90 -21.58
C ALA A 186 38.52 52.60 -22.87
#